data_AF-A0AAW4XJZ5-F1
#
_entry.id   AF-A0AAW4XJZ5-F1
#
_cell.length_a   1.000
_cell.length_b   1.000
_cell.length_c   1.000
_cell.angle_alpha   90.00
_cell.angle_beta   90.00
_cell.angle_gamma   90.00
#
_symmetry.space_group_name_H-M   'P 1'
#
loop_
_entity.id
_entity.type
_entity.pdbx_description
1 polymer ?
#
loop_
_entity_poly.entity_id
_entity_poly.type
_entity_poly.pdbx_seq_one_letter_code
_entity_poly.pdbx_strand_id
1 'polypeptide(L)'
;MATGFDFSWAQFLWIVLILVGVPTLIGVSMVWVAWQRERAGGRSPSSDYEQTGDRPVGLGRRGLWATGATAFTLGFLSCAGWLSWSAEYDGEFRGPGLPAPNEFPTWQVIACGVTVVLACFLSARRSRWVVSGGLAAAIGTAAGFTTAFSVVASTDETGQAGVGVMLSEIGWGTGLCLLMLVRAARIRGVRRRAVGAS
;
A
#
# COMPACT_ATOMS: atom_id res chain seq x y z
N MET A 1 9.12 -5.22 39.06
CA MET A 1 10.19 -5.55 38.10
C MET A 1 9.73 -5.05 36.75
N ALA A 2 10.22 -3.89 36.31
CA ALA A 2 9.95 -3.40 34.96
C ALA A 2 10.85 -4.20 34.01
N THR A 3 10.31 -5.21 33.35
CA THR A 3 10.99 -5.89 32.24
C THR A 3 11.15 -4.86 31.14
N GLY A 4 12.39 -4.40 30.93
CA GLY A 4 12.73 -3.47 29.87
C GLY A 4 12.29 -4.04 28.53
N PHE A 5 11.59 -3.23 27.75
CA PHE A 5 11.34 -3.52 26.35
C PHE A 5 12.68 -3.36 25.61
N ASP A 6 13.40 -4.46 25.39
CA ASP A 6 14.69 -4.46 24.69
C ASP A 6 14.47 -4.28 23.18
N PHE A 7 14.15 -3.05 22.78
CA PHE A 7 13.98 -2.67 21.38
C PHE A 7 15.34 -2.45 20.72
N SER A 8 15.72 -3.37 19.83
CA SER A 8 16.93 -3.21 19.03
C SER A 8 16.65 -2.39 17.77
N TRP A 9 17.05 -1.12 17.79
CA TRP A 9 17.01 -0.23 16.61
C TRP A 9 17.75 -0.82 15.41
N ALA A 10 18.87 -1.50 15.64
CA ALA A 10 19.65 -2.13 14.58
C ALA A 10 18.86 -3.27 13.92
N GLN A 11 18.20 -4.11 14.71
CA GLN A 11 17.39 -5.22 14.22
C GLN A 11 16.15 -4.71 13.47
N PHE A 12 15.47 -3.69 14.01
CA PHE A 12 14.35 -3.04 13.32
C PHE A 12 14.77 -2.49 11.95
N LEU A 13 15.87 -1.73 11.89
CA LEU A 13 16.37 -1.15 10.63
C LEU A 13 16.76 -2.24 9.62
N TRP A 14 17.37 -3.34 10.08
CA TRP A 14 17.73 -4.47 9.21
C TRP A 14 16.50 -5.21 8.67
N ILE A 15 15.50 -5.48 9.51
CA ILE A 15 14.25 -6.10 9.11
C ILE A 15 13.53 -5.23 8.08
N VAL A 16 13.41 -3.93 8.36
CA VAL A 16 12.79 -2.97 7.41
C VAL A 16 13.58 -2.90 6.11
N LEU A 17 14.92 -2.82 6.17
CA LEU A 17 15.75 -2.73 4.98
C LEU A 17 15.61 -3.95 4.08
N ILE A 18 15.68 -5.16 4.65
CA ILE A 18 15.64 -6.41 3.88
C ILE A 18 14.21 -6.76 3.48
N LEU A 19 13.30 -6.85 4.44
CA LEU A 19 11.97 -7.42 4.20
C LEU A 19 10.98 -6.42 3.61
N VAL A 20 11.18 -5.12 3.84
CA VAL A 20 10.33 -4.07 3.25
C VAL A 20 11.08 -3.38 2.12
N GLY A 21 12.33 -2.97 2.33
CA GLY A 21 13.11 -2.22 1.35
C GLY A 21 13.34 -2.98 0.03
N VAL A 22 13.77 -4.25 0.09
CA VAL A 22 14.06 -5.01 -1.13
C VAL A 22 12.80 -5.25 -1.99
N PRO A 23 11.69 -5.78 -1.45
CA PRO A 23 10.46 -5.98 -2.25
C PRO A 23 9.88 -4.67 -2.77
N THR A 24 9.94 -3.60 -1.98
CA THR A 24 9.42 -2.29 -2.40
C THR A 24 10.25 -1.66 -3.51
N LEU A 25 11.58 -1.82 -3.51
CA LEU A 25 12.43 -1.39 -4.63
C LEU A 25 12.08 -2.14 -5.92
N ILE A 26 11.84 -3.45 -5.84
CA ILE A 26 11.35 -4.23 -6.98
C ILE A 26 10.00 -3.66 -7.45
N GLY A 27 9.06 -3.42 -6.54
CA GLY A 27 7.78 -2.79 -6.86
C GLY A 27 7.93 -1.42 -7.52
N VAL A 28 8.81 -0.56 -7.00
CA VAL A 28 9.10 0.77 -7.55
C VAL A 28 9.64 0.66 -8.97
N SER A 29 10.51 -0.31 -9.25
CA SER A 29 11.00 -0.56 -10.60
C SER A 29 9.86 -0.95 -11.56
N MET A 30 8.91 -1.77 -11.11
CA MET A 30 7.73 -2.14 -11.90
C MET A 30 6.82 -0.93 -12.15
N VAL A 31 6.60 -0.09 -11.14
CA VAL A 31 5.84 1.18 -11.27
C VAL A 31 6.53 2.11 -12.26
N TRP A 32 7.86 2.20 -12.19
CA TRP A 32 8.66 3.02 -13.08
C TRP A 32 8.54 2.56 -14.54
N VAL A 33 8.64 1.25 -14.79
CA VAL A 33 8.43 0.67 -16.12
C VAL A 33 7.00 0.92 -16.61
N ALA A 34 5.99 0.70 -15.75
CA ALA A 34 4.59 0.95 -16.10
C ALA A 34 4.35 2.43 -16.43
N TRP A 35 4.99 3.34 -15.70
CA TRP A 35 4.91 4.77 -15.95
C TRP A 35 5.64 5.19 -17.23
N GLN A 36 6.81 4.63 -17.52
CA GLN A 36 7.49 4.87 -18.79
C GLN A 36 6.63 4.42 -19.98
N ARG A 37 5.96 3.26 -19.86
CA ARG A 37 5.02 2.76 -20.87
C ARG A 37 3.80 3.67 -21.03
N GLU A 38 3.18 4.13 -19.93
CA GLU A 38 2.07 5.09 -19.98
C GLU A 38 2.49 6.44 -20.58
N ARG A 39 3.74 6.87 -20.36
CA ARG A 39 4.31 8.08 -20.97
C ARG A 39 4.60 7.92 -22.47
N ALA A 40 5.10 6.78 -22.90
CA ALA A 40 5.42 6.51 -24.29
C ALA A 40 4.14 6.36 -25.14
N GLY A 41 3.11 5.70 -24.62
CA GLY A 41 1.82 5.57 -25.30
C GLY A 41 1.06 6.89 -25.48
N GLY A 42 1.33 7.90 -24.66
CA GLY A 42 0.80 9.26 -24.84
C GLY A 42 1.64 10.17 -25.74
N ARG A 43 2.74 9.67 -26.33
CA ARG A 43 3.72 10.48 -27.09
C ARG A 43 3.92 10.01 -28.54
N SER A 44 3.04 9.15 -29.07
CA SER A 44 3.17 8.68 -30.45
C SER A 44 3.04 9.86 -31.43
N PRO A 45 4.06 10.12 -32.28
CA PRO A 45 3.98 11.16 -33.31
C PRO A 45 3.31 10.56 -34.55
N SER A 46 1.99 10.52 -34.58
CA SER A 46 1.24 10.29 -35.82
C SER A 46 0.48 11.56 -36.18
N SER A 47 0.89 12.12 -37.31
CA SER A 47 0.36 13.27 -38.03
C SER A 47 -1.17 13.28 -38.19
N ASP A 48 -1.71 14.50 -38.21
CA ASP A 48 -2.95 14.94 -38.88
C ASP A 48 -4.24 14.18 -38.56
N TYR A 49 -5.00 14.68 -37.59
CA TYR A 49 -6.21 15.48 -37.85
C TYR A 49 -6.75 16.02 -36.52
N GLU A 50 -7.44 17.14 -36.66
CA GLU A 50 -7.98 18.03 -35.66
C GLU A 50 -8.89 17.37 -34.59
N GLN A 51 -8.95 18.05 -33.44
CA GLN A 51 -10.19 18.28 -32.66
C GLN A 51 -10.49 17.42 -31.42
N THR A 52 -10.22 18.06 -30.27
CA THR A 52 -11.03 18.04 -29.03
C THR A 52 -10.99 16.81 -28.13
N GLY A 53 -10.22 16.92 -27.04
CA GLY A 53 -10.63 16.36 -25.75
C GLY A 53 -9.77 15.26 -25.13
N ASP A 54 -8.64 14.87 -25.71
CA ASP A 54 -7.87 13.75 -25.17
C ASP A 54 -6.92 14.18 -24.03
N ARG A 55 -7.50 14.46 -22.86
CA ARG A 55 -6.78 14.42 -21.57
C ARG A 55 -7.09 13.12 -20.85
N PRO A 56 -6.22 12.10 -20.89
CA PRO A 56 -6.32 10.99 -19.95
C PRO A 56 -5.15 11.01 -18.97
N VAL A 57 -4.98 12.12 -18.26
CA VAL A 57 -4.22 12.19 -17.01
C VAL A 57 -5.27 11.97 -15.91
N GLY A 58 -5.12 10.92 -15.10
CA GLY A 58 -6.05 10.50 -14.04
C GLY A 58 -6.57 11.67 -13.19
N LEU A 59 -7.76 11.49 -12.61
CA LEU A 59 -8.57 12.51 -11.95
C LEU A 59 -7.86 13.41 -10.90
N GLY A 60 -6.64 13.10 -10.48
CA GLY A 60 -5.92 13.82 -9.42
C GLY A 60 -4.72 14.65 -9.88
N ARG A 61 -4.34 15.65 -9.05
CA ARG A 61 -3.18 16.54 -9.25
C ARG A 61 -1.84 15.96 -8.77
N ARG A 62 -1.84 14.84 -8.03
CA ARG A 62 -0.61 14.36 -7.35
C ARG A 62 0.27 13.51 -8.26
N GLY A 63 1.58 13.72 -8.15
CA GLY A 63 2.60 12.90 -8.79
C GLY A 63 2.65 11.47 -8.24
N LEU A 64 3.35 10.57 -8.94
CA LEU A 64 3.51 9.17 -8.53
C LEU A 64 4.14 9.05 -7.14
N TRP A 65 5.22 9.78 -6.91
CA TRP A 65 5.93 9.80 -5.64
C TRP A 65 5.06 10.30 -4.48
N ALA A 66 4.32 11.38 -4.70
CA ALA A 66 3.37 11.88 -3.69
C ALA A 66 2.24 10.88 -3.42
N THR A 67 1.79 10.14 -4.43
CA THR A 67 0.77 9.08 -4.27
C THR A 67 1.32 7.94 -3.41
N GLY A 68 2.52 7.44 -3.72
CA GLY A 68 3.19 6.39 -2.97
C GLY A 68 3.48 6.80 -1.52
N ALA A 69 3.99 8.01 -1.29
CA ALA A 69 4.25 8.52 0.06
C ALA A 69 2.97 8.68 0.89
N THR A 70 1.87 9.15 0.29
CA THR A 70 0.58 9.21 0.98
C THR A 70 0.00 7.83 1.26
N ALA A 71 0.22 6.88 0.35
CA ALA A 71 -0.23 5.51 0.51
C ALA A 71 0.56 4.78 1.61
N PHE A 72 1.86 5.04 1.70
CA PHE A 72 2.75 4.57 2.75
C PHE A 72 2.33 5.07 4.12
N THR A 73 2.18 6.38 4.28
CA THR A 73 1.78 6.98 5.55
C THR A 73 0.40 6.47 5.99
N LEU A 74 -0.57 6.35 5.08
CA LEU A 74 -1.88 5.80 5.42
C LEU A 74 -1.85 4.29 5.73
N GLY A 75 -1.02 3.50 5.05
CA GLY A 75 -0.84 2.08 5.34
C GLY A 75 -0.21 1.86 6.72
N PHE A 76 0.82 2.64 7.04
CA PHE A 76 1.47 2.63 8.35
C PHE A 76 0.50 3.04 9.46
N LEU A 77 -0.21 4.16 9.29
CA LEU A 77 -1.18 4.64 10.28
C LEU A 77 -2.36 3.68 10.46
N SER A 78 -2.77 2.98 9.40
CA SER A 78 -3.82 1.95 9.51
C SER A 78 -3.34 0.78 10.37
N CYS A 79 -2.13 0.30 10.14
CA CYS A 79 -1.56 -0.81 10.91
C CYS A 79 -1.29 -0.39 12.37
N ALA A 80 -0.54 0.69 12.56
CA ALA A 80 -0.22 1.22 13.89
C ALA A 80 -1.48 1.65 14.64
N GLY A 81 -2.43 2.32 13.98
CA GLY A 81 -3.66 2.80 14.62
C GLY A 81 -4.60 1.68 15.05
N TRP A 82 -4.70 0.59 14.29
CA TRP A 82 -5.56 -0.53 14.67
C TRP A 82 -4.88 -1.54 15.57
N LEU A 83 -3.57 -1.76 15.45
CA LEU A 83 -2.87 -2.81 16.21
C LEU A 83 -2.08 -2.27 17.41
N SER A 84 -2.05 -0.95 17.64
CA SER A 84 -1.44 -0.37 18.85
C SER A 84 -2.26 -0.56 20.11
N TRP A 85 -3.55 -0.88 19.97
CA TRP A 85 -4.49 -1.12 21.07
C TRP A 85 -5.19 -2.45 20.86
N SER A 86 -5.78 -3.02 21.91
CA SER A 86 -6.62 -4.21 21.81
C SER A 86 -7.95 -3.97 22.51
N ALA A 87 -9.02 -4.50 21.93
CA ALA A 87 -10.20 -4.84 22.72
C ALA A 87 -9.98 -6.26 23.24
N GLU A 88 -9.83 -6.44 24.55
CA GLU A 88 -9.85 -7.78 25.14
C GLU A 88 -11.21 -8.44 24.85
N TYR A 89 -11.25 -9.77 24.73
CA TYR A 89 -12.47 -10.54 24.49
C TYR A 89 -13.56 -10.32 25.56
N ASP A 90 -13.19 -9.80 26.74
CA ASP A 90 -14.08 -9.48 27.87
C ASP A 90 -14.62 -8.02 27.86
N GLY A 91 -14.35 -7.23 26.83
CA GLY A 91 -14.90 -5.88 26.69
C GLY A 91 -14.13 -4.77 27.42
N GLU A 92 -12.97 -5.08 28.01
CA GLU A 92 -12.02 -4.07 28.48
C GLU A 92 -11.20 -3.53 27.30
N PHE A 93 -11.09 -2.19 27.23
CA PHE A 93 -10.28 -1.50 26.23
C PHE A 93 -8.88 -1.29 26.78
N ARG A 94 -7.91 -2.05 26.26
CA ARG A 94 -6.49 -1.81 26.57
C ARG A 94 -6.00 -0.67 25.71
N GLY A 95 -5.67 0.45 26.35
CA GLY A 95 -5.15 1.65 25.68
C GLY A 95 -3.85 1.38 24.90
N PRO A 96 -3.41 2.33 24.06
CA PRO A 96 -2.22 2.15 23.21
C PRO A 96 -0.98 1.84 24.06
N GLY A 97 -0.39 0.66 23.86
CA GLY A 97 0.71 0.18 24.69
C GLY A 97 1.51 -0.93 24.05
N LEU A 98 2.80 -0.97 24.36
CA LEU A 98 3.70 -2.09 24.06
C LEU A 98 3.91 -2.90 25.37
N PRO A 99 3.93 -4.24 25.36
CA PRO A 99 3.91 -5.14 24.20
C PRO A 99 2.53 -5.29 23.55
N ALA A 100 2.50 -5.38 22.22
CA ALA A 100 1.27 -5.59 21.46
C ALA A 100 0.64 -6.94 21.86
N PRO A 101 -0.67 -6.98 22.18
CA PRO A 101 -1.36 -8.21 22.54
C PRO A 101 -1.29 -9.26 21.43
N ASN A 102 -0.95 -10.51 21.76
CA ASN A 102 -0.82 -11.59 20.76
C ASN A 102 -2.16 -12.10 20.22
N GLU A 103 -3.27 -11.74 20.87
CA GLU A 103 -4.62 -12.08 20.43
C GLU A 103 -5.41 -10.82 20.09
N PHE A 104 -5.65 -10.61 18.80
CA PHE A 104 -6.54 -9.56 18.32
C PHE A 104 -7.90 -10.18 17.99
N PRO A 105 -9.02 -9.55 18.40
CA PRO A 105 -10.34 -10.01 18.02
C PRO A 105 -10.53 -9.92 16.49
N THR A 106 -11.23 -10.89 15.91
CA THR A 106 -11.36 -11.03 14.45
C THR A 106 -11.91 -9.77 13.78
N TRP A 107 -12.83 -9.06 14.43
CA TRP A 107 -13.41 -7.82 13.89
C TRP A 107 -12.37 -6.70 13.74
N GLN A 108 -11.38 -6.61 14.64
CA GLN A 108 -10.34 -5.59 14.62
C GLN A 108 -9.34 -5.84 13.48
N VAL A 109 -9.03 -7.11 13.23
CA VAL A 109 -8.21 -7.54 12.08
C VAL A 109 -8.95 -7.24 10.77
N ILE A 110 -10.25 -7.54 10.69
CA ILE A 110 -11.08 -7.21 9.53
C ILE A 110 -11.14 -5.70 9.30
N ALA A 111 -11.37 -4.90 10.36
CA ALA A 111 -11.43 -3.45 10.27
C ALA A 111 -10.11 -2.85 9.77
N CYS A 112 -8.98 -3.35 10.30
CA CYS A 112 -7.64 -2.98 9.82
C CYS A 112 -7.47 -3.30 8.33
N GLY A 113 -7.85 -4.51 7.90
CA GLY A 113 -7.77 -4.89 6.49
C GLY A 113 -8.61 -3.99 5.58
N VAL A 114 -9.83 -3.65 5.99
CA VAL A 114 -10.70 -2.74 5.25
C VAL A 114 -10.10 -1.33 5.16
N THR A 115 -9.54 -0.79 6.25
CA THR A 115 -8.92 0.54 6.22
C THR A 115 -7.68 0.60 5.33
N VAL A 116 -6.87 -0.48 5.28
CA VAL A 116 -5.73 -0.59 4.35
C VAL A 116 -6.21 -0.53 2.89
N VAL A 117 -7.23 -1.30 2.55
CA VAL A 117 -7.81 -1.28 1.19
C VAL A 117 -8.36 0.10 0.86
N LEU A 118 -9.13 0.72 1.76
CA LEU A 118 -9.67 2.07 1.57
C LEU A 118 -8.58 3.13 1.43
N ALA A 119 -7.52 3.07 2.24
CA ALA A 119 -6.35 3.94 2.14
C ALA A 119 -5.67 3.83 0.77
N CYS A 120 -5.47 2.59 0.29
CA CYS A 120 -4.92 2.34 -1.03
C CYS A 120 -5.82 2.93 -2.14
N PHE A 121 -7.14 2.71 -2.07
CA PHE A 121 -8.08 3.26 -3.04
C PHE A 121 -8.12 4.79 -3.02
N LEU A 122 -8.14 5.42 -1.84
CA LEU A 122 -8.17 6.88 -1.69
C LEU A 122 -6.90 7.49 -2.29
N SER A 123 -5.75 6.87 -2.04
CA SER A 123 -4.46 7.29 -2.61
C SER A 123 -4.47 7.14 -4.14
N ALA A 124 -4.91 5.99 -4.65
CA ALA A 124 -5.01 5.72 -6.08
C ALA A 124 -6.04 6.59 -6.81
N ARG A 125 -7.07 7.11 -6.12
CA ARG A 125 -8.03 8.10 -6.68
C ARG A 125 -7.41 9.49 -6.82
N ARG A 126 -6.48 9.87 -5.95
CA ARG A 126 -5.80 11.17 -5.99
C ARG A 126 -4.61 11.23 -6.96
N SER A 127 -4.27 10.11 -7.59
CA SER A 127 -3.16 10.04 -8.54
C SER A 127 -3.54 10.54 -9.93
N ARG A 128 -2.57 11.19 -10.58
CA ARG A 128 -2.66 11.64 -11.96
C ARG A 128 -2.54 10.50 -12.99
N TRP A 129 -2.25 9.27 -12.58
CA TRP A 129 -2.10 8.14 -13.51
C TRP A 129 -2.96 6.97 -13.05
N VAL A 130 -3.65 6.32 -14.00
CA VAL A 130 -4.62 5.27 -13.67
C VAL A 130 -3.92 3.95 -13.32
N VAL A 131 -2.93 3.51 -14.11
CA VAL A 131 -2.20 2.25 -13.81
C VAL A 131 -1.01 2.54 -12.91
N SER A 132 -0.07 3.41 -13.32
CA SER A 132 1.14 3.66 -12.52
C SER A 132 0.83 4.28 -11.17
N GLY A 133 -0.21 5.12 -11.08
CA GLY A 133 -0.67 5.70 -9.82
C GLY A 133 -1.36 4.70 -8.89
N GLY A 134 -2.08 3.72 -9.46
CA GLY A 134 -2.66 2.61 -8.70
C GLY A 134 -1.59 1.67 -8.16
N LEU A 135 -0.62 1.28 -9.00
CA LEU A 135 0.51 0.45 -8.58
C LEU A 135 1.38 1.15 -7.53
N ALA A 136 1.65 2.45 -7.68
CA ALA A 136 2.36 3.24 -6.68
C ALA A 136 1.63 3.30 -5.33
N ALA A 137 0.29 3.40 -5.35
CA ALA A 137 -0.52 3.34 -4.15
C ALA A 137 -0.48 1.94 -3.49
N ALA A 138 -0.57 0.88 -4.29
CA ALA A 138 -0.51 -0.50 -3.79
C ALA A 138 0.83 -0.81 -3.09
N ILE A 139 1.95 -0.51 -3.76
CA ILE A 139 3.29 -0.73 -3.20
C ILE A 139 3.54 0.16 -1.98
N GLY A 140 3.14 1.43 -2.04
CA GLY A 140 3.26 2.33 -0.89
C GLY A 140 2.47 1.82 0.31
N THR A 141 1.22 1.43 0.13
CA THR A 141 0.37 0.94 1.22
C THR A 141 0.87 -0.39 1.80
N ALA A 142 1.32 -1.34 0.97
CA ALA A 142 1.94 -2.58 1.43
C ALA A 142 3.18 -2.29 2.29
N ALA A 143 4.10 -1.47 1.76
CA ALA A 143 5.32 -1.06 2.47
C ALA A 143 5.04 -0.40 3.83
N GLY A 144 4.06 0.52 3.87
CA GLY A 144 3.70 1.21 5.10
C GLY A 144 3.12 0.26 6.14
N PHE A 145 2.22 -0.63 5.70
CA PHE A 145 1.59 -1.63 6.55
C PHE A 145 2.62 -2.60 7.15
N THR A 146 3.54 -3.11 6.34
CA THR A 146 4.57 -4.06 6.79
C THR A 146 5.65 -3.42 7.63
N THR A 147 5.98 -2.14 7.38
CA THR A 147 6.89 -1.38 8.26
C THR A 147 6.36 -1.32 9.70
N ALA A 148 5.05 -1.16 9.87
CA ALA A 148 4.44 -1.18 11.20
C ALA A 148 4.52 -2.58 11.85
N PHE A 149 4.35 -3.66 11.08
CA PHE A 149 4.57 -5.03 11.57
C PHE A 149 6.03 -5.32 11.96
N SER A 150 6.99 -4.71 11.28
CA SER A 150 8.42 -4.85 11.61
C SER A 150 8.77 -4.34 13.00
N VAL A 151 7.98 -3.43 13.59
CA VAL A 151 8.16 -2.98 14.98
C VAL A 151 7.97 -4.16 15.94
N VAL A 152 6.92 -4.95 15.77
CA VAL A 152 6.66 -6.16 16.57
C VAL A 152 7.67 -7.26 16.23
N ALA A 153 8.05 -7.39 14.96
CA ALA A 153 9.05 -8.39 14.58
C ALA A 153 10.44 -8.11 15.16
N SER A 154 10.77 -6.86 15.45
CA SER A 154 12.05 -6.49 16.05
C SER A 154 12.17 -6.83 17.54
N THR A 155 11.05 -7.19 18.19
CA THR A 155 11.01 -7.59 19.59
C THR A 155 10.96 -9.11 19.78
N ASP A 156 10.90 -9.87 18.68
CA ASP A 156 10.86 -11.33 18.69
C ASP A 156 12.26 -11.92 18.46
N GLU A 157 12.71 -12.77 19.38
CA GLU A 157 14.01 -13.44 19.29
C GLU A 157 13.99 -14.72 18.43
N THR A 158 12.80 -15.25 18.13
CA THR A 158 12.66 -16.54 17.40
C THR A 158 12.80 -16.41 15.89
N GLY A 159 12.77 -15.18 15.36
CA GLY A 159 12.80 -14.89 13.92
C GLY A 159 11.52 -15.26 13.16
N GLN A 160 10.52 -15.86 13.82
CA GLN A 160 9.26 -16.27 13.20
C GLN A 160 8.41 -15.06 12.80
N ALA A 161 8.44 -13.99 13.59
CA ALA A 161 7.75 -12.75 13.25
C ALA A 161 8.26 -12.14 11.92
N GLY A 162 9.54 -12.33 11.59
CA GLY A 162 10.12 -11.90 10.31
C GLY A 162 9.50 -12.61 9.10
N VAL A 163 9.19 -13.90 9.22
CA VAL A 163 8.47 -14.64 8.15
C VAL A 163 7.07 -14.07 7.96
N GLY A 164 6.38 -13.72 9.04
CA GLY A 164 5.08 -13.05 9.01
C GLY A 164 5.13 -11.70 8.27
N VAL A 165 6.18 -10.89 8.51
CA VAL A 165 6.41 -9.63 7.79
C VAL A 165 6.58 -9.87 6.29
N MET A 166 7.41 -10.85 5.90
CA MET A 166 7.65 -11.18 4.49
C MET A 166 6.39 -11.66 3.78
N LEU A 167 5.63 -12.59 4.40
CA LEU A 167 4.37 -13.08 3.85
C LEU A 167 3.33 -11.96 3.74
N SER A 168 3.30 -11.04 4.70
CA SER A 168 2.42 -9.87 4.67
C SER A 168 2.78 -8.92 3.52
N GLU A 169 4.06 -8.66 3.28
CA GLU A 169 4.51 -7.78 2.18
C GLU A 169 4.11 -8.36 0.82
N ILE A 170 4.36 -9.65 0.63
CA ILE A 170 4.02 -10.33 -0.63
C ILE A 170 2.49 -10.40 -0.80
N GLY A 171 1.76 -10.76 0.25
CA GLY A 171 0.30 -10.88 0.22
C GLY A 171 -0.39 -9.54 -0.07
N TRP A 172 -0.06 -8.49 0.69
CA TRP A 172 -0.61 -7.15 0.48
C TRP A 172 -0.12 -6.54 -0.83
N GLY A 173 1.16 -6.67 -1.15
CA GLY A 173 1.74 -6.17 -2.39
C GLY A 173 1.05 -6.75 -3.63
N THR A 174 0.92 -8.08 -3.69
CA THR A 174 0.26 -8.75 -4.82
C THR A 174 -1.25 -8.47 -4.85
N GLY A 175 -1.94 -8.58 -3.72
CA GLY A 175 -3.38 -8.37 -3.61
C GLY A 175 -3.81 -6.95 -4.00
N LEU A 176 -3.13 -5.93 -3.47
CA LEU A 176 -3.43 -4.53 -3.80
C LEU A 176 -3.05 -4.20 -5.25
N CYS A 177 -1.94 -4.75 -5.78
CA CYS A 177 -1.58 -4.57 -7.18
C CYS A 177 -2.66 -5.14 -8.11
N LEU A 178 -3.13 -6.36 -7.87
CA LEU A 178 -4.20 -6.99 -8.64
C LEU A 178 -5.49 -6.16 -8.58
N LEU A 179 -5.89 -5.70 -7.39
CA LEU A 179 -7.06 -4.83 -7.23
C LEU A 179 -6.94 -3.53 -8.05
N MET A 180 -5.77 -2.91 -8.06
CA MET A 180 -5.53 -1.69 -8.83
C MET A 180 -5.49 -1.94 -10.33
N LEU A 181 -4.99 -3.09 -10.78
CA LEU A 181 -5.06 -3.50 -12.18
C LEU A 181 -6.50 -3.75 -12.65
N VAL A 182 -7.31 -4.44 -11.84
CA VAL A 182 -8.74 -4.65 -12.12
C VAL A 182 -9.48 -3.30 -12.18
N ARG A 183 -9.20 -2.40 -11.23
CA ARG A 183 -9.74 -1.04 -11.25
C ARG A 183 -9.38 -0.32 -12.56
N ALA A 184 -8.11 -0.37 -12.97
CA ALA A 184 -7.65 0.26 -14.19
C ALA A 184 -8.32 -0.34 -15.44
N ALA A 185 -8.45 -1.66 -15.51
CA ALA A 185 -9.14 -2.36 -16.59
C ALA A 185 -10.61 -1.97 -16.69
N ARG A 186 -11.33 -1.89 -15.55
CA ARG A 186 -12.73 -1.43 -15.53
C ARG A 186 -12.87 0.01 -16.02
N ILE A 187 -12.01 0.93 -15.58
CA ILE A 187 -12.03 2.34 -16.03
C ILE A 187 -11.81 2.42 -17.55
N ARG A 188 -10.86 1.63 -18.09
CA ARG A 188 -10.62 1.58 -19.54
C ARG A 188 -11.80 0.96 -20.31
N GLY A 189 -12.42 -0.09 -19.77
CA GLY A 189 -13.56 -0.78 -20.40
C GLY A 189 -14.82 0.08 -20.49
N VAL A 190 -15.16 0.81 -19.42
CA VAL A 190 -16.30 1.75 -19.43
C VAL A 190 -16.11 2.84 -20.49
N ARG A 191 -14.88 3.33 -20.65
CA ARG A 191 -14.57 4.35 -21.66
C ARG A 191 -14.71 3.84 -23.09
N ARG A 192 -14.23 2.63 -23.39
CA ARG A 192 -14.38 2.03 -24.74
C ARG A 192 -15.84 1.91 -25.15
N ARG A 193 -16.72 1.56 -24.20
CA ARG A 193 -18.17 1.48 -24.46
C ARG A 193 -18.80 2.85 -24.73
N ALA A 194 -18.32 3.90 -24.07
CA ALA A 194 -18.82 5.26 -24.30
C ALA A 194 -18.45 5.81 -25.68
N VAL A 195 -17.24 5.49 -26.18
CA VAL A 195 -16.77 5.92 -27.52
C VAL A 195 -17.41 5.10 -28.66
N GLY A 196 -17.72 3.82 -28.44
CA GLY A 196 -18.38 2.99 -29.45
C GLY A 196 -19.91 3.16 -29.54
N ALA A 197 -20.49 4.03 -28.69
CA ALA A 197 -21.93 4.30 -28.65
C ALA A 197 -22.31 5.69 -29.19
N SER A 198 -21.31 6.47 -29.64
CA SER A 198 -21.46 7.76 -30.33
C SER A 198 -21.19 7.57 -31.82
#